data_AF-A0A7W0DD32-F1
#
_entry.id   AF-A0A7W0DD32-F1
#
_cell.length_a   1.000
_cell.length_b   1.000
_cell.length_c   1.000
_cell.angle_alpha   90.00
_cell.angle_beta   90.00
_cell.angle_gamma   90.00
#
_symmetry.space_group_name_H-M   'P 1'
#
loop_
_entity.id
_entity.type
_entity.pdbx_description
1 polymer ?
#
loop_
_entity_poly.entity_id
_entity_poly.type
_entity_poly.pdbx_seq_one_letter_code
_entity_poly.pdbx_strand_id
1 'polypeptide(L)'
;MSTNYIIFAKDSSGSVPVEDGIIQIASLGISGEKKYQELSKYIAQALDYLKNIEIPKLDKEYLLRWDTHDINDESRPLSFKIVLKATSVTHVYEFRINWEELYYRALFFVYDQTAKRQFKIFTKSLLKAEKNPPELQKAINETQQIAIDFFQNPSHFLKEWSE
;
A
#
# COMPACT_ATOMS: atom_id res chain seq x y z
N MET A 1 3.45 5.47 -22.39
CA MET A 1 3.40 4.75 -21.11
C MET A 1 3.66 5.76 -20.01
N SER A 2 2.82 5.80 -18.98
CA SER A 2 3.01 6.62 -17.78
C SER A 2 4.09 5.98 -16.90
N THR A 3 5.02 6.78 -16.39
CA THR A 3 5.98 6.33 -15.38
C THR A 3 5.31 6.46 -14.01
N ASN A 4 5.38 5.39 -13.24
CA ASN A 4 4.65 5.25 -12.00
C ASN A 4 5.66 5.05 -10.86
N TYR A 5 5.52 5.82 -9.80
CA TYR A 5 6.43 5.84 -8.67
C TYR A 5 5.67 5.44 -7.40
N ILE A 6 6.36 4.73 -6.52
CA ILE A 6 5.91 4.47 -5.15
C ILE A 6 6.79 5.31 -4.23
N ILE A 7 6.15 6.07 -3.33
CA ILE A 7 6.81 6.83 -2.28
C ILE A 7 6.27 6.33 -0.94
N PHE A 8 7.16 6.05 0.00
CA PHE A 8 6.80 5.83 1.39
C PHE A 8 6.97 7.15 2.15
N ALA A 9 5.86 7.73 2.58
CA ALA A 9 5.83 9.03 3.24
C ALA A 9 6.37 8.94 4.67
N LYS A 10 7.11 9.99 5.05
CA LYS A 10 7.52 10.21 6.44
C LYS A 10 6.35 10.76 7.25
N ASP A 11 6.22 10.35 8.50
CA ASP A 11 5.30 10.99 9.44
C ASP A 11 5.97 12.16 10.17
N SER A 12 5.23 12.82 11.07
CA SER A 12 5.73 13.99 11.81
C SER A 12 6.94 13.71 12.71
N SER A 13 7.25 12.44 13.00
CA SER A 13 8.44 12.04 13.74
C SER A 13 9.65 11.77 12.84
N GLY A 14 9.46 11.80 11.51
CA GLY A 14 10.46 11.39 10.52
C GLY A 14 10.49 9.88 10.24
N SER A 15 9.63 9.09 10.89
CA SER A 15 9.52 7.64 10.66
C SER A 15 8.82 7.34 9.33
N VAL A 16 9.01 6.15 8.75
CA VAL A 16 8.42 5.74 7.46
C VAL A 16 7.50 4.53 7.69
N PRO A 17 6.25 4.72 8.18
CA PRO A 17 5.50 3.66 8.82
C PRO A 17 5.14 2.46 7.94
N VAL A 18 5.11 2.65 6.61
CA VAL A 18 4.84 1.57 5.67
C VAL A 18 6.09 0.72 5.46
N GLU A 19 7.24 1.36 5.26
CA GLU A 19 8.53 0.68 5.12
C GLU A 19 8.91 -0.03 6.41
N ASP A 20 8.79 0.64 7.56
CA ASP A 20 9.06 0.06 8.89
C ASP A 20 8.21 -1.19 9.13
N GLY A 21 6.93 -1.14 8.78
CA GLY A 21 6.02 -2.30 8.88
C GLY A 21 6.40 -3.47 7.98
N ILE A 22 6.87 -3.19 6.76
CA ILE A 22 7.37 -4.23 5.84
C ILE A 22 8.66 -4.85 6.38
N ILE A 23 9.59 -4.03 6.88
CA ILE A 23 10.85 -4.47 7.49
C ILE A 23 10.55 -5.36 8.71
N GLN A 24 9.59 -4.99 9.55
CA GLN A 24 9.17 -5.79 10.69
C GLN A 24 8.63 -7.18 10.26
N ILE A 25 7.73 -7.22 9.26
CA ILE A 25 7.19 -8.48 8.71
C ILE A 25 8.32 -9.35 8.15
N ALA A 26 9.24 -8.76 7.38
CA ALA A 26 10.39 -9.48 6.83
C ALA A 26 11.29 -10.05 7.94
N SER A 27 11.52 -9.27 9.01
CA SER A 27 12.35 -9.68 10.15
C SER A 27 11.75 -10.87 10.92
N LEU A 28 10.42 -10.90 11.09
CA LEU A 28 9.71 -12.06 11.66
C LEU A 28 9.83 -13.29 10.75
N GLY A 29 9.76 -13.10 9.43
CA GLY A 29 9.99 -14.17 8.45
C GLY A 29 11.40 -14.75 8.52
N ILE A 30 12.43 -13.90 8.66
CA ILE A 30 13.84 -14.32 8.82
C ILE A 30 14.04 -15.10 10.13
N SER A 31 13.30 -14.75 11.17
CA SER A 31 13.33 -15.43 12.48
C SER A 31 12.70 -16.83 12.45
N GLY A 32 12.19 -17.29 11.30
CA GLY A 32 11.69 -18.65 11.07
C GLY A 32 10.17 -18.78 11.06
N GLU A 33 9.42 -17.69 11.16
CA GLU A 33 7.95 -17.75 11.08
C GLU A 33 7.48 -17.82 9.62
N LYS A 34 7.22 -19.03 9.12
CA LYS A 34 6.89 -19.31 7.71
C LYS A 34 5.82 -18.38 7.11
N LYS A 35 4.70 -18.16 7.80
CA LYS A 35 3.61 -17.28 7.30
C LYS A 35 4.05 -15.84 7.05
N TYR A 36 5.01 -15.31 7.84
CA TYR A 36 5.57 -13.97 7.65
C TYR A 36 6.59 -13.92 6.51
N GLN A 37 7.38 -14.99 6.35
CA GLN A 37 8.26 -15.15 5.20
C GLN A 37 7.46 -15.13 3.89
N GLU A 38 6.31 -15.80 3.87
CA GLU A 38 5.44 -15.83 2.70
C GLU A 38 4.74 -14.49 2.46
N LEU A 39 4.17 -13.89 3.52
CA LEU A 39 3.53 -12.58 3.46
C LEU A 39 4.49 -11.50 2.92
N SER A 40 5.73 -11.43 3.42
CA SER A 40 6.71 -10.45 2.93
C SER A 40 7.02 -10.61 1.44
N LYS A 41 7.14 -11.85 0.94
CA LYS A 41 7.32 -12.12 -0.49
C LYS A 41 6.13 -11.64 -1.31
N TYR A 42 4.90 -11.93 -0.89
CA TYR A 42 3.71 -11.44 -1.58
C TYR A 42 3.59 -9.91 -1.56
N ILE A 43 3.93 -9.26 -0.44
CA ILE A 43 3.97 -7.79 -0.36
C ILE A 43 4.95 -7.24 -1.40
N ALA A 44 6.18 -7.77 -1.45
CA ALA A 44 7.20 -7.31 -2.39
C ALA A 44 6.77 -7.51 -3.86
N GLN A 45 6.28 -8.70 -4.21
CA GLN A 45 5.82 -8.99 -5.57
C GLN A 45 4.61 -8.14 -5.98
N ALA A 46 3.63 -7.97 -5.08
CA ALA A 46 2.45 -7.15 -5.37
C ALA A 46 2.78 -5.65 -5.46
N LEU A 47 3.72 -5.14 -4.65
CA LEU A 47 4.23 -3.78 -4.80
C LEU A 47 4.93 -3.60 -6.15
N ASP A 48 5.74 -4.58 -6.57
CA ASP A 48 6.42 -4.53 -7.87
C ASP A 48 5.44 -4.55 -9.05
N TYR A 49 4.41 -5.41 -8.96
CA TYR A 49 3.30 -5.41 -9.92
C TYR A 49 2.57 -4.05 -9.95
N LEU A 50 2.27 -3.49 -8.78
CA LEU A 50 1.58 -2.20 -8.63
C LEU A 50 2.39 -1.02 -9.20
N LYS A 51 3.73 -1.09 -9.20
CA LYS A 51 4.58 -0.04 -9.79
C LYS A 51 4.25 0.21 -11.25
N ASN A 52 3.76 -0.77 -12.01
CA ASN A 52 3.52 -0.61 -13.44
C ASN A 52 2.06 -0.27 -13.79
N ILE A 53 1.20 -0.08 -12.79
CA ILE A 53 -0.25 0.05 -12.97
C ILE A 53 -0.70 1.43 -12.57
N GLU A 54 -1.36 2.13 -13.47
CA GLU A 54 -1.99 3.42 -13.18
C GLU A 54 -3.27 3.20 -12.37
N ILE A 55 -3.48 4.05 -11.36
CA ILE A 55 -4.65 3.98 -10.49
C ILE A 55 -5.56 5.17 -10.81
N PRO A 56 -6.80 4.92 -11.24
CA PRO A 56 -7.72 5.98 -11.62
C PRO A 56 -8.21 6.75 -10.39
N LYS A 57 -8.01 8.08 -10.39
CA LYS A 57 -8.38 8.97 -9.27
C LYS A 57 -9.88 9.05 -8.97
N LEU A 58 -10.69 8.98 -10.01
CA LEU A 58 -12.12 9.30 -9.97
C LEU A 58 -13.03 8.07 -9.88
N ASP A 59 -12.44 6.88 -9.93
CA ASP A 59 -13.20 5.64 -9.81
C ASP A 59 -13.47 5.35 -8.33
N LYS A 60 -14.74 5.52 -7.94
CA LYS A 60 -15.22 5.35 -6.57
C LYS A 60 -15.28 3.89 -6.12
N GLU A 61 -15.25 2.95 -7.07
CA GLU A 61 -15.38 1.51 -6.81
C GLU A 61 -14.13 0.74 -7.29
N TYR A 62 -13.02 1.46 -7.50
CA TYR A 62 -11.81 0.88 -8.06
C TYR A 62 -11.32 -0.33 -7.26
N LEU A 63 -11.10 -1.42 -7.98
CA LEU A 63 -10.53 -2.66 -7.48
C LEU A 63 -9.50 -3.18 -8.47
N LEU A 64 -8.27 -3.39 -8.00
CA LEU A 64 -7.23 -4.08 -8.75
C LEU A 64 -7.08 -5.50 -8.24
N ARG A 65 -7.09 -6.46 -9.17
CA ARG A 65 -6.71 -7.85 -8.92
C ARG A 65 -5.30 -8.14 -9.44
N TRP A 66 -4.63 -9.04 -8.76
CA TRP A 66 -3.36 -9.61 -9.17
C TRP A 66 -3.46 -11.13 -9.10
N ASP A 67 -3.46 -11.75 -10.28
CA ASP A 67 -3.45 -13.20 -10.43
C ASP A 67 -2.00 -13.68 -10.47
N THR A 68 -1.67 -14.65 -9.62
CA THR A 68 -0.33 -15.17 -9.39
C THR A 68 -0.42 -16.64 -8.97
N HIS A 69 0.66 -17.23 -8.45
CA HIS A 69 0.69 -18.60 -7.94
C HIS A 69 1.21 -18.63 -6.50
N ASP A 70 0.97 -19.75 -5.82
CA ASP A 70 1.55 -19.99 -4.49
C ASP A 70 3.07 -20.05 -4.61
N ILE A 71 3.78 -19.25 -3.79
CA ILE A 71 5.25 -19.19 -3.82
C ILE A 71 5.93 -20.51 -3.43
N ASN A 72 5.19 -21.45 -2.84
CA ASN A 72 5.69 -22.79 -2.55
C ASN A 72 5.15 -23.86 -3.53
N ASP A 73 4.20 -23.51 -4.40
CA ASP A 73 3.57 -24.41 -5.36
C ASP A 73 3.07 -23.63 -6.59
N GLU A 74 3.91 -23.56 -7.62
CA GLU A 74 3.58 -22.85 -8.87
C GLU A 74 2.35 -23.44 -9.58
N SER A 75 1.94 -24.67 -9.28
CA SER A 75 0.73 -25.27 -9.87
C SER A 75 -0.56 -24.78 -9.24
N ARG A 76 -0.47 -24.09 -8.09
CA ARG A 76 -1.61 -23.57 -7.34
C ARG A 76 -1.85 -22.09 -7.67
N PRO A 77 -2.85 -21.75 -8.51
CA PRO A 77 -3.15 -20.36 -8.83
C PRO A 77 -3.77 -19.63 -7.62
N LEU A 78 -3.43 -18.36 -7.49
CA LEU A 78 -3.93 -17.44 -6.48
C LEU A 78 -4.43 -16.15 -7.15
N SER A 79 -5.45 -15.52 -6.56
CA SER A 79 -5.95 -14.22 -7.00
C SER A 79 -6.11 -13.29 -5.81
N PHE A 80 -5.30 -12.23 -5.76
CA PHE A 80 -5.33 -11.23 -4.70
C PHE A 80 -6.09 -9.98 -5.15
N LYS A 81 -6.93 -9.44 -4.27
CA LYS A 81 -7.50 -8.09 -4.41
C LYS A 81 -6.53 -7.07 -3.82
N ILE A 82 -5.53 -6.66 -4.60
CA ILE A 82 -4.36 -5.93 -4.08
C ILE A 82 -4.57 -4.42 -3.91
N VAL A 83 -5.52 -3.81 -4.63
CA VAL A 83 -5.90 -2.41 -4.39
C VAL A 83 -7.41 -2.33 -4.28
N LEU A 84 -7.91 -1.65 -3.25
CA LEU A 84 -9.32 -1.26 -3.15
C LEU A 84 -9.43 0.23 -2.82
N LYS A 85 -10.36 0.93 -3.47
CA LYS A 85 -10.76 2.28 -3.07
C LYS A 85 -11.42 2.27 -1.68
N ALA A 86 -10.96 3.12 -0.76
CA ALA A 86 -11.67 3.35 0.49
C ALA A 86 -12.92 4.20 0.22
N THR A 87 -14.12 3.64 0.40
CA THR A 87 -15.37 4.29 0.00
C THR A 87 -15.85 5.38 0.97
N SER A 88 -15.34 5.38 2.21
CA SER A 88 -15.69 6.37 3.24
C SER A 88 -15.00 7.73 3.04
N VAL A 89 -14.02 7.83 2.13
CA VAL A 89 -13.22 9.03 1.90
C VAL A 89 -12.87 9.20 0.42
N THR A 90 -12.38 10.37 0.02
CA THR A 90 -12.24 10.72 -1.42
C THR A 90 -10.91 10.27 -2.03
N HIS A 91 -9.80 10.27 -1.28
CA HIS A 91 -8.46 10.16 -1.89
C HIS A 91 -7.74 8.85 -1.60
N VAL A 92 -8.24 8.08 -0.63
CA VAL A 92 -7.50 6.95 -0.05
C VAL A 92 -7.79 5.65 -0.80
N TYR A 93 -6.74 4.85 -0.97
CA TYR A 93 -6.75 3.48 -1.45
C TYR A 93 -6.08 2.59 -0.41
N GLU A 94 -6.51 1.35 -0.37
CA GLU A 94 -5.89 0.30 0.42
C GLU A 94 -5.11 -0.62 -0.50
N PHE A 95 -3.80 -0.73 -0.28
CA PHE A 95 -3.02 -1.87 -0.71
C PHE A 95 -3.25 -3.04 0.26
N ARG A 96 -3.56 -4.23 -0.28
CA ARG A 96 -4.02 -5.36 0.53
C ARG A 96 -3.30 -6.65 0.16
N ILE A 97 -2.76 -7.33 1.16
CA ILE A 97 -2.35 -8.73 1.05
C ILE A 97 -3.02 -9.48 2.19
N ASN A 98 -3.88 -10.44 1.82
CA ASN A 98 -4.52 -11.35 2.76
C ASN A 98 -3.87 -12.71 2.57
N TRP A 99 -3.08 -13.15 3.53
CA TRP A 99 -2.39 -14.43 3.47
C TRP A 99 -2.65 -15.19 4.76
N GLU A 100 -3.29 -16.35 4.64
CA GLU A 100 -3.74 -17.15 5.78
C GLU A 100 -4.55 -16.30 6.80
N GLU A 101 -4.07 -16.19 8.03
CA GLU A 101 -4.64 -15.40 9.14
C GLU A 101 -4.07 -13.98 9.23
N LEU A 102 -3.16 -13.60 8.32
CA LEU A 102 -2.51 -12.30 8.30
C LEU A 102 -3.16 -11.37 7.26
N TYR A 103 -3.63 -10.22 7.74
CA TYR A 103 -4.24 -9.18 6.91
C TYR A 103 -3.34 -7.94 6.89
N TYR A 104 -2.46 -7.86 5.91
CA TYR A 104 -1.63 -6.68 5.69
C TYR A 104 -2.40 -5.62 4.90
N ARG A 105 -2.36 -4.40 5.40
CA ARG A 105 -2.90 -3.21 4.75
C ARG A 105 -1.83 -2.14 4.70
N ALA A 106 -1.69 -1.48 3.57
CA ALA A 106 -1.02 -0.20 3.50
C ALA A 106 -1.95 0.82 2.83
N LEU A 107 -2.01 2.03 3.37
CA LEU A 107 -2.89 3.09 2.90
C LEU A 107 -2.08 4.04 2.06
N PHE A 108 -2.64 4.44 0.93
CA PHE A 108 -1.99 5.37 0.02
C PHE A 108 -2.99 6.27 -0.69
N PHE A 109 -2.51 7.36 -1.26
CA PHE A 109 -3.24 8.19 -2.21
C PHE A 109 -2.39 8.40 -3.47
N VAL A 110 -3.01 8.93 -4.53
CA VAL A 110 -2.36 9.05 -5.84
C VAL A 110 -2.27 10.50 -6.27
N TYR A 111 -1.10 10.89 -6.77
CA TYR A 111 -0.81 12.23 -7.28
C TYR A 111 -0.26 12.12 -8.70
N ASP A 112 -0.84 12.90 -9.63
CA ASP A 112 -0.32 12.95 -11.00
C ASP A 112 0.43 14.26 -11.09
N GLN A 113 1.76 14.20 -11.07
CA GLN A 113 2.59 15.40 -11.22
C GLN A 113 2.51 15.92 -12.66
N THR A 114 2.38 15.01 -13.63
CA THR A 114 2.13 15.32 -15.04
C THR A 114 1.24 14.24 -15.62
N ALA A 115 0.71 14.43 -16.83
CA ALA A 115 -0.05 13.41 -17.56
C ALA A 115 0.73 12.09 -17.81
N LYS A 116 2.05 12.06 -17.57
CA LYS A 116 2.89 10.87 -17.73
C LYS A 116 3.57 10.42 -16.44
N ARG A 117 3.31 11.06 -15.29
CA ARG A 117 3.96 10.73 -14.02
C ARG A 117 2.95 10.66 -12.89
N GLN A 118 2.70 9.45 -12.40
CA GLN A 118 1.84 9.19 -11.24
C GLN A 118 2.67 8.70 -10.05
N PHE A 119 2.39 9.24 -8.88
CA PHE A 119 2.96 8.86 -7.59
C PHE A 119 1.88 8.17 -6.76
N LYS A 120 2.21 7.02 -6.18
CA LYS A 120 1.43 6.30 -5.17
C LYS A 120 2.12 6.54 -3.84
N ILE A 121 1.52 7.38 -3.01
CA ILE A 121 2.13 7.88 -1.77
C ILE A 121 1.53 7.11 -0.61
N PHE A 122 2.33 6.19 -0.07
CA PHE A 122 2.00 5.28 1.01
C PHE A 122 2.31 5.93 2.36
N THR A 123 1.33 5.98 3.27
CA THR A 123 1.43 6.78 4.51
C THR A 123 1.39 5.95 5.79
N LYS A 124 0.57 4.91 5.83
CA LYS A 124 0.34 4.08 7.02
C LYS A 124 0.25 2.62 6.62
N SER A 125 0.78 1.72 7.45
CA SER A 125 0.55 0.29 7.31
C SER A 125 -0.02 -0.31 8.58
N LEU A 126 -0.75 -1.41 8.44
CA LEU A 126 -1.29 -2.20 9.54
C LEU A 126 -1.16 -3.67 9.19
N LEU A 127 -0.69 -4.46 10.15
CA LEU A 127 -0.79 -5.92 10.13
C LEU A 127 -1.83 -6.34 11.19
N LYS A 128 -2.83 -7.13 10.77
CA LYS A 128 -4.00 -7.43 11.59
C LYS A 128 -4.34 -8.91 11.55
N ALA A 129 -4.94 -9.38 12.64
CA ALA A 129 -5.60 -10.69 12.71
C ALA A 129 -7.06 -10.63 12.21
N GLU A 130 -7.68 -9.45 12.23
CA GLU A 130 -9.05 -9.22 11.76
C GLU A 130 -9.10 -8.42 10.46
N LYS A 131 -10.13 -8.66 9.64
CA LYS A 131 -10.26 -8.01 8.32
C LYS A 131 -10.49 -6.50 8.39
N ASN A 132 -11.38 -6.05 9.29
CA ASN A 132 -11.86 -4.66 9.35
C ASN A 132 -11.92 -4.13 10.81
N PRO A 133 -10.79 -4.06 11.51
CA PRO A 133 -10.80 -3.60 12.89
C PRO A 133 -10.91 -2.05 12.95
N PRO A 134 -11.37 -1.47 14.07
CA PRO A 134 -11.68 -0.04 14.19
C PRO A 134 -10.51 0.89 13.82
N GLU A 135 -9.27 0.50 14.12
CA GLU A 135 -8.07 1.26 13.77
C GLU A 135 -7.85 1.40 12.25
N LEU A 136 -8.48 0.56 11.42
CA LEU A 136 -8.47 0.76 9.97
C LEU A 136 -9.09 2.10 9.59
N GLN A 137 -10.29 2.39 10.12
CA GLN A 137 -11.02 3.60 9.76
C GLN A 137 -10.29 4.84 10.27
N LYS A 138 -9.66 4.75 11.45
CA LYS A 138 -8.79 5.82 11.97
C LYS A 138 -7.63 6.09 11.00
N ALA A 139 -6.89 5.06 10.58
CA ALA A 139 -5.78 5.21 9.65
C ALA A 139 -6.21 5.72 8.26
N ILE A 140 -7.40 5.34 7.79
CA ILE A 140 -8.01 5.87 6.56
C ILE A 140 -8.25 7.38 6.69
N ASN A 141 -8.84 7.82 7.80
CA ASN A 141 -9.10 9.24 8.02
C ASN A 141 -7.80 10.06 8.14
N GLU A 142 -6.78 9.52 8.83
CA GLU A 142 -5.45 10.15 8.91
C GLU A 142 -4.81 10.28 7.53
N THR A 143 -4.85 9.21 6.72
CA THR A 143 -4.32 9.23 5.35
C THR A 143 -5.09 10.21 4.47
N GLN A 144 -6.40 10.34 4.66
CA GLN A 144 -7.21 11.32 3.97
C GLN A 144 -6.80 12.76 4.33
N GLN A 145 -6.50 13.03 5.60
CA GLN A 145 -6.01 14.35 6.01
C GLN A 145 -4.64 14.66 5.40
N ILE A 146 -3.70 13.71 5.47
CA ILE A 146 -2.37 13.84 4.83
C ILE A 146 -2.52 14.12 3.33
N ALA A 147 -3.43 13.43 2.66
CA ALA A 147 -3.69 13.68 1.24
C ALA A 147 -4.19 15.10 0.98
N ILE A 148 -5.13 15.61 1.79
CA ILE A 148 -5.63 16.99 1.67
C ILE A 148 -4.49 17.99 1.82
N ASP A 149 -3.68 17.83 2.86
CA ASP A 149 -2.56 18.72 3.15
C ASP A 149 -1.51 18.65 2.03
N PHE A 150 -1.23 17.44 1.52
CA PHE A 150 -0.35 17.22 0.38
C PHE A 150 -0.82 17.97 -0.86
N PHE A 151 -2.10 17.88 -1.22
CA PHE A 151 -2.61 18.55 -2.42
C PHE A 151 -2.59 20.08 -2.33
N GLN A 152 -2.48 20.65 -1.14
CA GLN A 152 -2.29 22.10 -0.96
C GLN A 152 -0.85 22.55 -1.26
N ASN A 153 0.15 21.70 -0.99
CA ASN A 153 1.56 22.01 -1.27
C ASN A 153 2.39 20.76 -1.65
N PRO A 154 2.19 20.16 -2.83
CA PRO A 154 2.84 18.90 -3.20
C PRO A 154 4.37 18.97 -3.22
N SER A 155 4.94 20.12 -3.60
CA SER A 155 6.38 20.31 -3.73
C SER A 155 7.14 20.17 -2.41
N HIS A 156 6.54 20.61 -1.31
CA HIS A 156 7.16 20.52 0.01
C HIS A 156 7.35 19.05 0.42
N PHE A 157 6.27 18.27 0.33
CA PHE A 157 6.26 16.86 0.70
C PHE A 157 7.07 15.98 -0.26
N LEU A 158 6.98 16.22 -1.57
CA LEU A 158 7.77 15.43 -2.52
C LEU A 158 9.26 15.60 -2.29
N LYS A 159 9.73 16.80 -1.93
CA LYS A 159 11.13 17.00 -1.54
C LYS A 159 11.48 16.16 -0.31
N GLU A 160 10.71 16.30 0.76
CA GLU A 160 10.95 15.62 2.04
C GLU A 160 10.91 14.09 1.97
N TRP A 161 10.02 13.53 1.14
CA TRP A 161 9.80 12.09 1.02
C TRP A 161 10.57 11.42 -0.12
N SER A 162 11.27 12.19 -0.95
CA SER A 162 12.15 11.66 -2.02
C SER A 162 13.63 11.58 -1.63
N GLU A 163 13.98 12.10 -0.44
CA GLU A 163 15.30 12.05 0.20
C GLU A 163 15.40 10.88 1.18
#